data_AF-A0A3R6GK37-F1
#
_entry.id   AF-A0A3R6GK37-F1
#
_cell.length_a   1.000
_cell.length_b   1.000
_cell.length_c   1.000
_cell.angle_alpha   90.00
_cell.angle_beta   90.00
_cell.angle_gamma   90.00
#
_symmetry.space_group_name_H-M   'P 1'
#
loop_
_entity.id
_entity.type
_entity.pdbx_description
1 polymer ?
#
loop_
_entity_poly.entity_id
_entity_poly.type
_entity_poly.pdbx_seq_one_letter_code
_entity_poly.pdbx_strand_id
1 'polypeptide(L)'
;MPINCCPTCHGNYPARIIDVINGVTDCPYCSGRKALPGKTSFAALHSDLMEDWDFIANYCLVNPDEILDTYSQKVWWNCKRSSEHKYPLSPADKVFYQKRHRESCPYCKGRRRKKKFF
;
A
#
# COMPACT_ATOMS: atom_id res chain seq x y z
N MET A 1 -11.65 7.94 22.92
CA MET A 1 -12.36 6.66 22.70
C MET A 1 -11.51 5.54 23.27
N PRO A 2 -12.10 4.49 23.90
CA PRO A 2 -11.33 3.35 24.38
C PRO A 2 -10.71 2.56 23.22
N ILE A 3 -9.56 1.94 23.47
CA ILE A 3 -8.84 1.08 22.52
C ILE A 3 -9.16 -0.37 22.89
N ASN A 4 -9.62 -1.15 21.91
CA ASN A 4 -9.97 -2.55 22.08
C ASN A 4 -8.96 -3.45 21.37
N CYS A 5 -8.62 -4.58 21.96
CA CYS A 5 -7.79 -5.61 21.34
C CYS A 5 -8.69 -6.69 20.71
N CYS A 6 -8.47 -7.02 19.44
CA CYS A 6 -9.20 -8.11 18.79
C CYS A 6 -8.68 -9.48 19.29
N PRO A 7 -9.55 -10.41 19.72
CA PRO A 7 -9.11 -11.73 20.18
C PRO A 7 -8.52 -12.60 19.06
N THR A 8 -8.85 -12.33 17.79
CA THR A 8 -8.42 -13.14 16.63
C THR A 8 -7.08 -12.67 16.06
N CYS A 9 -6.95 -11.37 15.77
CA CYS A 9 -5.75 -10.84 15.13
C CYS A 9 -4.77 -10.17 16.11
N HIS A 10 -5.20 -9.96 17.36
CA HIS A 10 -4.48 -9.21 18.40
C HIS A 10 -4.16 -7.75 18.04
N GLY A 11 -4.85 -7.21 17.02
CA GLY A 11 -4.75 -5.82 16.61
C GLY A 11 -5.58 -4.90 17.51
N ASN A 12 -4.99 -3.76 17.88
CA ASN A 12 -5.63 -2.73 18.68
C ASN A 12 -6.39 -1.73 17.79
N TYR A 13 -7.66 -1.48 18.06
CA TYR A 13 -8.47 -0.54 17.29
C TYR A 13 -9.39 0.30 18.19
N PRO A 14 -9.63 1.58 17.83
CA PRO A 14 -10.56 2.43 18.57
C PRO A 14 -12.00 2.03 18.25
N ALA A 15 -12.80 1.73 19.27
CA ALA A 15 -14.25 1.55 19.16
C ALA A 15 -14.89 1.74 20.54
N ARG A 16 -16.19 2.05 20.60
CA ARG A 16 -16.89 2.06 21.89
C ARG A 16 -17.10 0.62 22.35
N ILE A 17 -16.78 0.33 23.61
CA ILE A 17 -16.91 -1.02 24.19
C ILE A 17 -18.33 -1.59 24.01
N ILE A 18 -19.36 -0.76 24.17
CA ILE A 18 -20.76 -1.18 24.01
C ILE A 18 -21.07 -1.66 22.59
N ASP A 19 -20.48 -1.02 21.56
CA ASP A 19 -20.69 -1.39 20.16
C ASP A 19 -19.94 -2.69 19.81
N VAL A 20 -18.84 -2.97 20.52
CA VAL A 20 -18.11 -4.25 20.40
C VAL A 20 -18.90 -5.38 21.04
N ILE A 21 -19.44 -5.18 22.25
CA ILE A 21 -20.24 -6.19 22.97
C ILE A 21 -21.52 -6.54 22.21
N ASN A 22 -22.20 -5.52 21.66
CA ASN A 22 -23.43 -5.72 20.90
C ASN A 22 -23.20 -6.25 19.48
N GLY A 23 -21.94 -6.54 19.09
CA GLY A 23 -21.61 -7.03 17.75
C GLY A 23 -21.86 -6.03 16.62
N VAL A 24 -21.97 -4.73 16.94
CA VAL A 24 -22.23 -3.66 15.96
C VAL A 24 -20.96 -3.26 15.22
N THR A 25 -19.79 -3.40 15.87
CA THR A 25 -18.50 -3.04 15.29
C THR A 25 -17.62 -4.25 15.05
N ASP A 26 -17.40 -4.60 13.78
CA ASP A 26 -16.38 -5.58 13.41
C ASP A 26 -14.96 -5.03 13.51
N CYS A 27 -14.02 -5.90 13.90
CA CYS A 27 -12.60 -5.58 13.88
C CYS A 27 -12.19 -5.07 12.48
N PRO A 28 -11.63 -3.85 12.35
CA PRO A 28 -11.31 -3.27 11.05
C PRO A 28 -10.19 -4.03 10.33
N TYR A 29 -9.31 -4.71 11.08
CA TYR A 29 -8.25 -5.54 10.51
C TYR A 29 -8.80 -6.85 9.94
N CYS A 30 -9.61 -7.58 10.73
CA CYS A 30 -10.19 -8.85 10.28
C CYS A 30 -11.20 -8.68 9.14
N SER A 31 -11.94 -7.56 9.14
CA SER A 31 -12.85 -7.20 8.04
C SER A 31 -12.15 -6.65 6.80
N GLY A 32 -10.81 -6.54 6.80
CA GLY A 32 -10.04 -6.05 5.66
C GLY A 32 -10.24 -4.56 5.36
N ARG A 33 -10.76 -3.78 6.31
CA ARG A 33 -10.94 -2.32 6.18
C ARG A 33 -9.68 -1.54 6.55
N LYS A 34 -8.79 -2.14 7.36
CA LYS A 34 -7.47 -1.59 7.72
C LYS A 34 -6.39 -2.64 7.57
N ALA A 35 -5.20 -2.20 7.17
CA ALA A 35 -4.02 -3.03 7.18
C ALA A 35 -3.54 -3.30 8.60
N LEU A 36 -3.09 -4.54 8.84
CA LEU A 36 -2.36 -4.92 10.03
C LEU A 36 -0.87 -5.04 9.66
N PRO A 37 0.01 -4.15 10.18
CA PRO A 37 1.43 -4.17 9.89
C PRO A 37 2.04 -5.57 10.05
N GLY A 38 2.88 -5.96 9.09
CA GLY A 38 3.55 -7.27 9.09
C GLY A 38 2.67 -8.48 8.81
N LYS A 39 1.35 -8.32 8.61
CA LYS A 39 0.43 -9.44 8.32
C LYS A 39 -0.40 -9.22 7.05
N THR A 40 -1.14 -8.11 6.99
CA THR A 40 -2.05 -7.78 5.88
C THR A 40 -1.76 -6.43 5.27
N SER A 41 -0.67 -5.79 5.67
CA SER A 41 -0.18 -4.56 5.05
C SER A 41 0.35 -4.81 3.65
N PHE A 42 0.38 -3.76 2.84
CA PHE A 42 0.95 -3.81 1.50
C PHE A 42 2.42 -4.24 1.52
N ALA A 43 3.22 -3.70 2.44
CA ALA A 43 4.61 -4.11 2.63
C ALA A 43 4.75 -5.60 2.99
N ALA A 44 3.86 -6.14 3.83
CA ALA A 44 3.88 -7.55 4.23
C ALA A 44 3.45 -8.49 3.09
N LEU A 45 2.40 -8.13 2.34
CA LEU A 45 1.84 -8.95 1.27
C LEU A 45 2.66 -8.87 -0.04
N HIS A 46 3.33 -7.75 -0.28
CA HIS A 46 4.07 -7.46 -1.51
C HIS A 46 5.50 -6.97 -1.21
N SER A 47 6.24 -7.76 -0.43
CA SER A 47 7.62 -7.46 -0.05
C SER A 47 8.54 -7.28 -1.25
N ASP A 48 8.28 -7.98 -2.36
CA ASP A 48 9.01 -7.89 -3.62
C ASP A 48 8.78 -6.58 -4.41
N LEU A 49 7.71 -5.85 -4.08
CA LEU A 49 7.44 -4.51 -4.61
C LEU A 49 8.11 -3.41 -3.77
N MET A 50 8.63 -3.71 -2.58
CA MET A 50 9.30 -2.71 -1.73
C MET A 50 10.61 -2.22 -2.35
N GLU A 51 11.26 -3.01 -3.21
CA GLU A 51 12.41 -2.57 -4.02
C GLU A 51 12.05 -1.42 -4.98
N ASP A 52 10.80 -1.38 -5.44
CA ASP A 52 10.31 -0.33 -6.33
C ASP A 52 9.74 0.87 -5.56
N TRP A 53 9.51 0.75 -4.26
CA TRP A 53 8.87 1.81 -3.48
C TRP A 53 9.84 2.97 -3.24
N ASP A 54 9.41 4.21 -3.54
CA ASP A 54 10.22 5.39 -3.20
C ASP A 54 9.93 5.86 -1.77
N PHE A 55 10.67 5.31 -0.80
CA PHE A 55 10.48 5.64 0.63
C PHE A 55 10.65 7.12 0.93
N ILE A 56 11.55 7.82 0.23
CA ILE A 56 11.79 9.25 0.45
C ILE A 56 10.61 10.06 -0.08
N ALA A 57 10.19 9.80 -1.33
CA ALA A 57 9.10 10.55 -1.94
C ALA A 57 7.74 10.26 -1.29
N ASN A 58 7.58 9.09 -0.67
CA ASN A 58 6.34 8.67 -0.01
C ASN A 58 6.34 8.94 1.50
N TYR A 59 7.45 9.38 2.10
CA TYR A 59 7.60 9.50 3.56
C TYR A 59 6.45 10.29 4.22
N CYS A 60 6.08 11.44 3.67
CA CYS A 60 4.97 12.26 4.17
C CYS A 60 3.62 11.95 3.53
N LEU A 61 3.57 11.02 2.57
CA LEU A 61 2.34 10.68 1.84
C LEU A 61 1.65 9.48 2.47
N VAL A 62 2.39 8.38 2.66
CA VAL A 62 1.81 7.12 3.10
C VAL A 62 2.87 6.12 3.56
N ASN A 63 2.57 5.40 4.64
CA ASN A 63 3.37 4.29 5.12
C ASN A 63 2.88 2.97 4.47
N PRO A 64 3.74 2.19 3.76
CA PRO A 64 3.32 0.94 3.13
C PRO A 64 2.88 -0.15 4.13
N ASP A 65 3.23 0.00 5.43
CA ASP A 65 2.72 -0.89 6.48
C ASP A 65 1.31 -0.56 6.98
N GLU A 66 0.76 0.59 6.59
CA GLU A 66 -0.55 1.07 7.05
C GLU A 66 -1.63 1.02 5.98
N ILE A 67 -1.28 0.57 4.77
CA ILE A 67 -2.21 0.47 3.64
C ILE A 67 -2.41 -0.95 3.16
N LEU A 68 -3.57 -1.17 2.54
CA LEU A 68 -3.95 -2.42 1.89
C LEU A 68 -3.42 -2.44 0.44
N ASP A 69 -3.38 -3.62 -0.15
CA ASP A 69 -3.08 -3.81 -1.58
C ASP A 69 -4.11 -3.17 -2.52
N THR A 70 -5.33 -2.96 -2.03
CA THR A 70 -6.39 -2.23 -2.73
C THR A 70 -6.26 -0.70 -2.67
N TYR A 71 -5.21 -0.16 -2.02
CA TYR A 71 -5.00 1.28 -1.93
C TYR A 71 -4.90 1.92 -3.31
N SER A 72 -5.80 2.87 -3.59
CA SER A 72 -6.05 3.42 -4.93
C SER A 72 -5.40 4.78 -5.17
N GLN A 73 -4.91 5.45 -4.12
CA GLN A 73 -4.22 6.73 -4.29
C GLN A 73 -2.81 6.49 -4.85
N LYS A 74 -2.34 7.44 -5.65
CA LYS A 74 -1.05 7.34 -6.30
C LYS A 74 0.08 7.60 -5.32
N VAL A 75 1.07 6.72 -5.38
CA VAL A 75 2.35 6.84 -4.66
C VAL A 75 3.48 6.84 -5.66
N TRP A 76 4.68 7.20 -5.22
CA TRP A 76 5.86 7.25 -6.06
C TRP A 76 6.58 5.91 -6.10
N TRP A 77 6.89 5.47 -7.32
CA TRP A 77 7.63 4.25 -7.60
C TRP A 77 8.92 4.57 -8.36
N ASN A 78 9.99 3.89 -7.98
CA ASN A 78 11.21 3.73 -8.74
C ASN A 78 11.01 2.66 -9.83
N CYS A 79 11.67 2.84 -10.97
CA CYS A 79 11.61 1.86 -12.06
C CYS A 79 12.73 0.83 -11.96
N LYS A 80 12.38 -0.47 -12.01
CA LYS A 80 13.36 -1.58 -12.07
C LYS A 80 14.38 -1.48 -13.21
N ARG A 81 14.00 -0.87 -14.34
CA ARG A 81 14.85 -0.79 -15.54
C ARG A 81 15.79 0.42 -15.57
N SER A 82 15.51 1.45 -14.78
CA SER A 82 16.30 2.68 -14.78
C SER A 82 16.06 3.46 -13.50
N SER A 83 17.16 3.79 -12.81
CA SER A 83 17.18 4.63 -11.61
C SER A 83 16.73 6.07 -11.88
N GLU A 84 16.72 6.53 -13.13
CA GLU A 84 16.28 7.88 -13.50
C GLU A 84 14.75 8.02 -13.54
N HIS A 85 14.03 6.91 -13.69
CA HIS A 85 12.58 6.95 -13.87
C HIS A 85 11.87 6.81 -12.52
N LYS A 86 11.20 7.88 -12.11
CA LYS A 86 10.22 7.89 -11.02
C LYS A 86 8.83 8.20 -11.56
N TYR A 87 7.81 7.47 -11.12
CA TYR A 87 6.45 7.65 -11.63
C TYR A 87 5.36 7.42 -10.59
N PRO A 88 4.24 8.16 -10.68
CA PRO A 88 3.11 7.98 -9.79
C PRO A 88 2.20 6.85 -10.29
N LEU A 89 1.87 5.90 -9.42
CA LEU A 89 0.92 4.81 -9.68
C LEU A 89 0.31 4.34 -8.36
N SER A 90 -0.93 3.86 -8.36
CA SER A 90 -1.51 3.28 -7.14
C SER A 90 -0.88 1.91 -6.82
N PRO A 91 -0.76 1.51 -5.54
CA PRO A 91 -0.43 0.14 -5.15
C PRO A 91 -1.33 -0.90 -5.81
N ALA A 92 -2.64 -0.66 -5.86
CA ALA A 92 -3.59 -1.56 -6.53
C ALA A 92 -3.24 -1.79 -8.01
N ASP A 93 -2.96 -0.71 -8.76
CA ASP A 93 -2.56 -0.83 -10.15
C ASP A 93 -1.18 -1.48 -10.31
N LYS A 94 -0.24 -1.20 -9.39
CA LYS A 94 1.09 -1.81 -9.40
C LYS A 94 1.00 -3.33 -9.28
N VAL A 95 0.20 -3.83 -8.34
CA VAL A 95 -0.09 -5.26 -8.16
C VAL A 95 -0.75 -5.84 -9.42
N PHE A 96 -1.69 -5.13 -10.02
CA PHE A 96 -2.32 -5.55 -11.27
C PHE A 96 -1.32 -5.70 -12.43
N TYR A 97 -0.39 -4.75 -12.59
CA TYR A 97 0.66 -4.83 -13.61
C TYR A 97 1.60 -6.02 -13.36
N GLN A 98 2.00 -6.22 -12.11
CA GLN A 98 2.84 -7.34 -11.68
C GLN A 98 2.17 -8.68 -11.98
N LYS A 99 0.91 -8.88 -11.57
CA LYS A 99 0.12 -10.10 -11.84
C LYS A 99 -0.02 -10.43 -13.33
N ARG A 100 0.06 -9.40 -14.19
CA ARG A 100 -0.01 -9.56 -15.66
C ARG A 100 1.36 -9.65 -16.33
N HIS A 101 2.46 -9.65 -15.55
CA HIS A 101 3.83 -9.61 -16.05
C HIS A 101 4.07 -8.46 -17.05
N ARG A 102 3.50 -7.29 -16.76
CA ARG A 102 3.59 -6.10 -17.63
C ARG A 102 4.35 -4.97 -16.96
N GLU A 103 5.04 -4.19 -17.78
CA GLU A 103 5.71 -2.98 -17.34
C GLU A 103 4.69 -1.91 -16.92
N SER A 104 4.88 -1.38 -15.71
CA SER A 104 4.07 -0.29 -15.15
C SER A 104 4.67 1.09 -15.44
N CYS A 105 6.00 1.18 -15.64
CA CYS A 105 6.68 2.44 -15.85
C CYS A 105 6.26 3.13 -17.16
N PRO A 106 5.64 4.34 -17.12
CA PRO A 106 5.17 5.03 -18.32
C PRO A 106 6.33 5.49 -19.22
N TYR A 107 7.53 5.72 -18.68
CA TYR A 107 8.71 6.08 -19.45
C TYR A 107 9.20 4.90 -20.29
N CYS A 108 9.31 3.71 -19.69
CA CYS A 108 9.72 2.48 -20.39
C CYS A 108 8.69 2.05 -21.47
N LYS A 109 7.42 2.37 -21.28
CA LYS A 109 6.35 2.13 -22.26
C LYS A 109 6.30 3.16 -23.39
N GLY A 110 7.17 4.18 -23.39
CA GLY A 110 7.12 5.28 -24.35
C GLY A 110 5.90 6.20 -24.19
N ARG A 111 5.16 6.10 -23.08
CA ARG A 111 4.02 6.99 -22.77
C ARG A 111 4.47 8.35 -22.21
N ARG A 112 5.74 8.50 -21.85
CA ARG A 112 6.37 9.75 -21.42
C ARG A 112 7.74 9.90 -22.09
N ARG A 113 8.09 11.12 -22.51
CA ARG A 113 9.44 11.43 -23.03
C ARG A 113 10.45 11.37 -21.89
N LYS A 114 11.59 10.70 -22.11
CA LYS A 114 12.76 10.80 -21.22
C LYS A 114 13.29 12.23 -21.31
N LYS A 115 13.69 12.83 -20.19
CA LYS A 115 14.45 14.08 -20.24
C LYS A 115 15.80 13.73 -20.88
N LYS A 116 16.02 14.15 -22.13
CA LYS A 116 17.37 14.17 -22.70
C LYS A 116 18.01 15.47 -22.20
N PHE A 117 18.96 15.35 -21.30
CA PHE A 117 19.94 16.42 -21.13
C PHE A 117 20.96 16.22 -22.25
N PHE A 118 21.10 17.24 -23.08
CA PHE A 118 22.17 17.33 -24.08
C PHE A 118 23.51 17.50 -23.37
#